data_AF-A0A2V8K9Q6-F1
#
_entry.id   AF-A0A2V8K9Q6-F1
#
_cell.length_a   1.000
_cell.length_b   1.000
_cell.length_c   1.000
_cell.angle_alpha   90.00
_cell.angle_beta   90.00
_cell.angle_gamma   90.00
#
_symmetry.space_group_name_H-M   'P 1'
#
loop_
_entity.id
_entity.type
_entity.pdbx_description
1 polymer ?
#
loop_
_entity_poly.entity_id
_entity_poly.type
_entity_poly.pdbx_seq_one_letter_code
_entity_poly.pdbx_strand_id
1 'polypeptide(L)'
;SSSVFSPPARQALQGDTFTESFRINLKQLNIGISQQTFFIMPKIREVDALMDRQRQRYVREAHPEVAFAQLNGGRAMLHNKKTFAGRRERISVLKKAGVEISEEWLSEKRSSLPPGAVALDDLLDAMACLVTARHIRMGCSRSLGRAGQEDAKGLLMEIVTCDTRFKT
;
A
#
# COMPACT_ATOMS: atom_id res chain seq x y z
N SER A 1 -4.98 -3.99 15.65
CA SER A 1 -5.51 -3.64 14.32
C SER A 1 -4.49 -4.12 13.29
N SER A 2 -4.88 -4.94 12.31
CA SER A 2 -3.96 -5.32 11.23
C SER A 2 -3.84 -4.15 10.26
N SER A 3 -2.62 -3.70 9.99
CA SER A 3 -2.34 -2.62 9.04
C SER A 3 -2.28 -3.10 7.59
N VAL A 4 -2.13 -4.41 7.38
CA VAL A 4 -2.08 -5.06 6.06
C VAL A 4 -3.13 -6.17 6.06
N PHE A 5 -4.05 -6.13 5.10
CA PHE A 5 -5.10 -7.14 4.99
C PHE A 5 -4.68 -8.27 4.05
N SER A 6 -5.14 -9.48 4.31
CA SER A 6 -4.90 -10.60 3.41
C SER A 6 -5.68 -10.38 2.10
N PRO A 7 -5.02 -10.40 0.92
CA PRO A 7 -5.72 -10.32 -0.34
C PRO A 7 -6.60 -11.58 -0.54
N PRO A 8 -7.68 -11.49 -1.32
CA PRO A 8 -8.47 -12.67 -1.67
C PRO A 8 -7.65 -13.60 -2.58
N ALA A 9 -7.96 -14.89 -2.56
CA ALA A 9 -7.51 -15.81 -3.58
C ALA A 9 -7.93 -15.32 -4.96
N ARG A 10 -7.08 -15.50 -5.98
CA ARG A 10 -7.39 -15.11 -7.37
C ARG A 10 -8.72 -15.72 -7.84
N GLN A 11 -9.02 -16.96 -7.45
CA GLN A 11 -10.25 -17.65 -7.80
C GLN A 11 -11.48 -16.97 -7.19
N ALA A 12 -11.37 -16.37 -6.00
CA ALA A 12 -12.48 -15.69 -5.37
C ALA A 12 -12.92 -14.46 -6.17
N LEU A 13 -12.03 -13.86 -6.97
CA LEU A 13 -12.33 -12.73 -7.85
C LEU A 13 -13.45 -13.00 -8.87
N GLN A 14 -13.75 -14.26 -9.16
CA GLN A 14 -14.80 -14.67 -10.10
C GLN A 14 -16.21 -14.60 -9.51
N GLY A 15 -16.36 -14.48 -8.18
CA GLY A 15 -17.67 -14.44 -7.56
C GLY A 15 -18.40 -13.11 -7.79
N ASP A 16 -19.68 -13.20 -8.12
CA ASP A 16 -20.54 -12.02 -8.34
C ASP A 16 -21.18 -11.53 -7.04
N THR A 17 -21.25 -12.40 -6.03
CA THR A 17 -21.80 -12.10 -4.70
C THR A 17 -20.76 -12.28 -3.60
N PHE A 18 -20.99 -11.60 -2.47
CA PHE A 18 -20.14 -11.76 -1.28
C PHE A 18 -20.11 -13.21 -0.82
N THR A 19 -21.28 -13.87 -0.73
CA THR A 19 -21.42 -15.26 -0.28
C THR A 19 -20.63 -16.23 -1.16
N GLU A 20 -20.72 -16.06 -2.48
CA GLU A 20 -19.97 -16.88 -3.43
C GLU A 20 -18.46 -16.67 -3.29
N SER A 21 -18.02 -15.41 -3.30
CA SER A 21 -16.62 -15.04 -3.18
C SER A 21 -16.03 -15.55 -1.85
N PHE A 22 -16.78 -15.42 -0.77
CA PHE A 22 -16.43 -15.94 0.56
C PHE A 22 -16.27 -17.46 0.53
N ARG A 23 -17.21 -18.20 -0.04
CA ARG A 23 -17.16 -19.67 -0.15
C ARG A 23 -15.95 -20.13 -0.97
N ILE A 24 -15.67 -19.46 -2.10
CA ILE A 24 -14.51 -19.78 -2.94
C ILE A 24 -13.23 -19.51 -2.17
N ASN A 25 -13.09 -18.35 -1.52
CA ASN A 25 -11.89 -18.01 -0.76
C ASN A 25 -11.63 -18.97 0.40
N LEU A 26 -12.69 -19.33 1.14
CA LEU A 26 -12.61 -20.30 2.23
C LEU A 26 -12.12 -21.66 1.72
N LYS A 27 -12.61 -22.13 0.56
CA LYS A 27 -12.14 -23.37 -0.07
C LYS A 27 -10.67 -23.31 -0.49
N GLN A 28 -10.18 -22.17 -0.96
CA GLN A 28 -8.82 -22.03 -1.47
C GLN A 28 -7.77 -21.79 -0.39
N LEU A 29 -8.11 -20.97 0.62
CA LEU A 29 -7.13 -20.45 1.59
C LEU A 29 -7.49 -20.79 3.04
N ASN A 30 -8.61 -21.48 3.29
CA ASN A 30 -9.15 -21.75 4.64
C ASN A 30 -9.41 -20.49 5.48
N ILE A 31 -9.55 -19.34 4.82
CA ILE A 31 -9.90 -18.06 5.45
C ILE A 31 -11.04 -17.38 4.66
N GLY A 32 -11.89 -16.64 5.36
CA GLY A 32 -12.94 -15.84 4.73
C GLY A 32 -12.40 -14.57 4.07
N ILE A 33 -13.28 -13.83 3.40
CA ILE A 33 -13.02 -12.45 2.93
C ILE A 33 -13.86 -11.46 3.74
N SER A 34 -13.34 -10.24 3.90
CA SER A 34 -14.11 -9.14 4.48
C SER A 34 -15.03 -8.50 3.44
N GLN A 35 -16.08 -7.80 3.88
CA GLN A 35 -16.92 -7.00 2.98
C GLN A 35 -16.10 -5.90 2.29
N GLN A 36 -15.16 -5.27 3.00
CA GLN A 36 -14.27 -4.26 2.42
C GLN A 36 -13.45 -4.85 1.26
N THR A 37 -12.87 -6.04 1.44
CA THR A 37 -12.18 -6.76 0.39
C THR A 37 -13.11 -7.03 -0.79
N PHE A 38 -14.32 -7.51 -0.54
CA PHE A 38 -15.31 -7.77 -1.59
C PHE A 38 -15.63 -6.54 -2.44
N PHE A 39 -15.85 -5.38 -1.81
CA PHE A 39 -16.19 -4.15 -2.54
C PHE A 39 -15.04 -3.62 -3.41
N ILE A 40 -13.78 -3.94 -3.11
CA ILE A 40 -12.64 -3.56 -3.96
C ILE A 40 -12.26 -4.61 -5.00
N MET A 41 -12.85 -5.82 -4.96
CA MET A 41 -12.54 -6.91 -5.91
C MET A 41 -12.69 -6.53 -7.38
N PRO A 42 -13.66 -5.70 -7.82
CA PRO A 42 -13.72 -5.24 -9.21
C PRO A 42 -12.43 -4.53 -9.65
N LYS A 43 -11.82 -3.71 -8.78
CA LYS A 43 -10.54 -3.05 -9.06
C LYS A 43 -9.36 -4.00 -8.97
N ILE A 44 -9.39 -4.98 -8.06
CA ILE A 44 -8.38 -6.04 -8.02
C ILE A 44 -8.41 -6.86 -9.32
N ARG A 45 -9.61 -7.16 -9.86
CA ARG A 45 -9.77 -7.84 -11.16
C ARG A 45 -9.17 -7.05 -12.32
N GLU A 46 -9.43 -5.74 -12.37
CA GLU A 46 -8.84 -4.87 -13.40
C GLU A 46 -7.31 -4.92 -13.36
N VAL A 47 -6.70 -4.80 -12.17
CA VAL A 47 -5.24 -4.87 -12.00
C VAL A 47 -4.71 -6.27 -12.34
N ASP A 48 -5.34 -7.34 -11.84
CA ASP A 48 -4.92 -8.71 -12.11
C ASP A 48 -4.98 -9.05 -13.60
N ALA A 49 -5.98 -8.54 -14.33
CA ALA A 49 -6.09 -8.73 -15.78
C ALA A 49 -5.05 -7.94 -16.58
N LEU A 50 -4.64 -6.76 -16.10
CA LEU A 50 -3.66 -5.91 -16.77
C LEU A 50 -2.22 -6.31 -16.49
N MET A 51 -1.92 -6.85 -15.31
CA MET A 51 -0.54 -7.11 -14.89
C MET A 51 0.08 -8.33 -15.57
N ASP A 52 1.32 -8.16 -16.03
CA ASP A 52 2.18 -9.18 -16.60
C ASP A 52 3.65 -8.92 -16.19
N ARG A 53 4.56 -9.84 -16.57
CA ARG A 53 5.99 -9.72 -16.25
C ARG A 53 6.65 -8.47 -16.84
N GLN A 54 6.15 -7.93 -17.96
CA GLN A 54 6.71 -6.72 -18.57
C GLN A 54 6.33 -5.49 -17.75
N ARG A 55 5.06 -5.37 -17.38
CA ARG A 55 4.52 -4.29 -16.53
C ARG A 55 5.11 -4.32 -15.14
N GLN A 56 5.32 -5.50 -14.55
CA GLN A 56 5.93 -5.63 -13.22
C GLN A 56 7.34 -5.03 -13.14
N ARG A 57 8.02 -4.78 -14.26
CA ARG A 57 9.32 -4.08 -14.26
C ARG A 57 9.21 -2.62 -13.80
N TYR A 58 8.05 -1.98 -13.97
CA TYR A 58 7.86 -0.55 -13.66
C TYR A 58 6.59 -0.24 -12.85
N VAL A 59 5.61 -1.15 -12.80
CA VAL A 59 4.49 -1.12 -11.86
C VAL A 59 4.85 -2.02 -10.68
N ARG A 60 5.11 -1.41 -9.52
CA ARG A 60 5.54 -2.11 -8.31
C ARG A 60 4.51 -1.88 -7.20
N GLU A 61 4.20 -2.93 -6.45
CA GLU A 61 3.33 -2.84 -5.28
C GLU A 61 4.07 -2.17 -4.12
N ALA A 62 3.41 -1.20 -3.48
CA ALA A 62 3.89 -0.53 -2.27
C ALA A 62 2.73 -0.35 -1.29
N HIS A 63 3.03 -0.34 0.01
CA HIS A 63 2.03 -0.20 1.06
C HIS A 63 2.41 0.95 2.01
N PRO A 64 1.53 1.94 2.27
CA PRO A 64 1.87 3.11 3.08
C PRO A 64 2.35 2.78 4.48
N GLU A 65 1.66 1.87 5.17
CA GLU A 65 2.01 1.46 6.53
C GLU A 65 3.37 0.76 6.60
N VAL A 66 3.74 0.00 5.55
CA VAL A 66 5.08 -0.59 5.42
C VAL A 66 6.12 0.50 5.15
N ALA A 67 5.82 1.44 4.26
CA ALA A 67 6.70 2.55 3.94
C ALA A 67 6.97 3.42 5.18
N PHE A 68 5.93 3.81 5.92
CA PHE A 68 6.06 4.54 7.18
C PHE A 68 6.86 3.78 8.22
N ALA A 69 6.60 2.47 8.39
CA ALA A 69 7.37 1.66 9.34
C ALA A 69 8.85 1.66 8.98
N GLN A 70 9.18 1.51 7.70
CA GLN A 70 10.56 1.49 7.21
C GLN A 70 11.26 2.85 7.35
N LEU A 71 10.55 3.94 7.05
CA LEU A 71 11.03 5.31 7.27
C LEU A 71 11.20 5.63 8.76
N ASN A 72 10.47 4.93 9.64
CA ASN A 72 10.58 5.02 11.10
C ASN A 72 11.51 3.96 11.70
N GLY A 73 12.55 3.57 10.97
CA GLY A 73 13.57 2.64 11.46
C GLY A 73 13.04 1.23 11.72
N GLY A 74 12.06 0.78 10.94
CA GLY A 74 11.43 -0.53 11.06
C GLY A 74 10.34 -0.63 12.15
N ARG A 75 9.95 0.48 12.77
CA ARG A 75 8.93 0.51 13.83
C ARG A 75 7.61 1.04 13.29
N ALA A 76 6.50 0.37 13.63
CA ALA A 76 5.17 0.87 13.32
C ALA A 76 4.92 2.27 13.91
N MET A 77 4.04 3.03 13.26
CA MET A 77 3.56 4.33 13.77
C MET A 77 2.83 4.12 15.09
N LEU A 78 3.13 4.95 16.09
CA LEU A 78 2.54 4.86 17.42
C LEU A 78 1.09 5.35 17.42
N HIS A 79 0.81 6.40 16.64
CA HIS A 79 -0.48 7.07 16.68
C HIS A 79 -1.35 6.74 15.46
N ASN A 80 -2.66 6.65 15.70
CA ASN A 80 -3.65 6.44 14.66
C ASN A 80 -3.60 7.58 13.62
N LYS A 81 -3.58 7.23 12.32
CA LYS A 81 -3.42 8.18 11.20
C LYS A 81 -4.48 9.28 11.13
N LYS A 82 -5.68 9.05 11.67
CA LYS A 82 -6.78 10.02 11.68
C LYS A 82 -6.65 11.07 12.78
N THR A 83 -5.78 10.84 13.77
CA THR A 83 -5.55 11.78 14.87
C THR A 83 -4.54 12.86 14.48
N PHE A 84 -4.62 14.01 15.15
CA PHE A 84 -3.61 15.07 14.99
C PHE A 84 -2.19 14.58 15.32
N ALA A 85 -2.04 13.80 16.40
CA ALA A 85 -0.75 13.20 16.76
C ALA A 85 -0.21 12.26 15.66
N GLY A 86 -1.09 11.43 15.07
CA GLY A 86 -0.70 10.53 13.98
C GLY A 86 -0.37 11.20 12.66
N ARG A 87 -0.99 12.35 12.35
CA ARG A 87 -0.57 13.18 11.22
C ARG A 87 0.79 13.81 11.46
N ARG A 88 1.01 14.44 12.62
CA ARG A 88 2.30 15.02 12.99
C ARG A 88 3.44 14.00 12.99
N GLU A 89 3.19 12.80 13.49
CA GLU A 89 4.15 11.68 13.46
C GLU A 89 4.58 11.37 12.03
N ARG A 90 3.62 11.19 11.12
CA ARG A 90 3.88 10.90 9.69
C ARG A 90 4.59 12.04 8.98
N ILE A 91 4.19 13.29 9.22
CA ILE A 91 4.87 14.48 8.69
C ILE A 91 6.33 14.51 9.14
N SER A 92 6.60 14.23 10.42
CA SER A 92 7.97 14.19 10.96
C SER A 92 8.83 13.14 10.26
N VAL A 93 8.28 11.95 10.03
CA VAL A 93 8.96 10.86 9.32
C VAL A 93 9.21 11.20 7.85
N LEU A 94 8.23 11.78 7.15
CA LEU A 94 8.37 12.22 5.76
C LEU A 94 9.41 13.35 5.61
N LYS A 95 9.44 14.32 6.54
CA LYS A 95 10.46 15.37 6.56
C LYS A 95 11.88 14.80 6.67
N LYS A 96 12.08 13.81 7.55
CA LYS A 96 13.38 13.12 7.67
C LYS A 96 13.77 12.37 6.39
N ALA A 97 12.80 11.97 5.58
CA ALA A 97 13.00 11.35 4.28
C ALA A 97 13.21 12.37 3.14
N GLY A 98 13.35 13.66 3.45
CA GLY A 98 13.57 14.73 2.47
C GLY A 98 12.31 15.15 1.71
N VAL A 99 11.12 14.89 2.26
CA VAL A 99 9.86 15.40 1.73
C VAL A 99 9.55 16.77 2.33
N GLU A 100 9.34 17.75 1.47
CA GLU A 100 8.84 19.06 1.88
C GLU A 100 7.33 18.98 2.12
N ILE A 101 6.94 18.87 3.39
CA ILE A 101 5.54 18.76 3.79
C ILE A 101 5.31 19.40 5.15
N SER A 102 4.18 20.06 5.34
CA SER A 102 3.74 20.63 6.63
C SER A 102 2.23 20.44 6.81
N GLU A 103 1.71 20.77 8.00
CA GLU A 103 0.26 20.74 8.23
C GLU A 103 -0.44 21.82 7.38
N GLU A 104 0.19 22.98 7.20
CA GLU A 104 -0.30 24.07 6.36
C GLU A 104 -0.39 23.62 4.90
N TRP A 105 0.69 23.05 4.36
CA TRP A 105 0.71 22.50 3.01
C TRP A 105 -0.38 21.43 2.83
N LEU A 106 -0.56 20.55 3.83
CA LEU A 106 -1.55 19.47 3.76
C LEU A 106 -2.98 20.04 3.71
N SER A 107 -3.25 21.06 4.52
CA SER A 107 -4.55 21.75 4.56
C SER A 107 -4.84 22.52 3.28
N GLU A 108 -3.86 23.26 2.76
CA GLU A 108 -3.94 23.98 1.48
C GLU A 108 -4.17 23.00 0.33
N LYS A 109 -3.36 21.93 0.26
CA LYS A 109 -3.49 20.94 -0.81
C LYS A 109 -4.84 20.25 -0.75
N ARG A 110 -5.33 19.90 0.44
CA ARG A 110 -6.66 19.32 0.59
C ARG A 110 -7.75 20.29 0.14
N SER A 111 -7.63 21.58 0.47
CA SER A 111 -8.60 22.62 0.11
C SER A 111 -8.63 22.88 -1.40
N SER A 112 -7.52 22.62 -2.11
CA SER A 112 -7.45 22.70 -3.58
C SER A 112 -8.16 21.55 -4.30
N LEU A 113 -8.58 20.50 -3.59
CA LEU A 113 -9.26 19.33 -4.13
C LEU A 113 -10.77 19.37 -3.83
N PRO A 114 -11.62 18.74 -4.66
CA PRO A 114 -13.05 18.68 -4.39
C PRO A 114 -13.37 18.19 -2.97
N PRO A 115 -14.39 18.75 -2.30
CA PRO A 115 -14.84 18.26 -1.01
C PRO A 115 -15.15 16.75 -1.06
N GLY A 116 -14.71 16.00 -0.04
CA GLY A 116 -14.87 14.54 0.04
C GLY A 116 -13.95 13.71 -0.86
N ALA A 117 -13.18 14.29 -1.79
CA ALA A 117 -12.42 13.49 -2.76
C ALA A 117 -11.28 12.66 -2.15
N VAL A 118 -10.57 13.22 -1.17
CA VAL A 118 -9.37 12.62 -0.57
C VAL A 118 -9.33 12.98 0.92
N ALA A 119 -8.98 12.04 1.80
CA ALA A 119 -8.74 12.35 3.22
C ALA A 119 -7.31 12.89 3.43
N LEU A 120 -7.07 13.58 4.56
CA LEU A 120 -5.73 14.10 4.87
C LEU A 120 -4.70 12.97 5.01
N ASP A 121 -5.12 11.82 5.57
CA ASP A 121 -4.26 10.66 5.70
C ASP A 121 -3.94 9.98 4.35
N ASP A 122 -4.85 10.03 3.37
CA ASP A 122 -4.59 9.52 2.02
C ASP A 122 -3.47 10.30 1.32
N LEU A 123 -3.39 11.62 1.55
CA LEU A 123 -2.30 12.46 1.02
C LEU A 123 -0.95 12.04 1.63
N LEU A 124 -0.91 11.80 2.95
CA LEU A 124 0.30 11.34 3.64
C LEU A 124 0.71 9.93 3.17
N ASP A 125 -0.25 9.04 3.00
CA ASP A 125 -0.05 7.69 2.50
C ASP A 125 0.53 7.71 1.06
N ALA A 126 0.00 8.58 0.20
CA ALA A 126 0.54 8.80 -1.15
C ALA A 126 1.98 9.32 -1.12
N MET A 127 2.33 10.24 -0.22
CA MET A 127 3.70 10.74 -0.08
C MET A 127 4.66 9.65 0.39
N ALA A 128 4.24 8.75 1.29
CA ALA A 128 5.05 7.61 1.69
C ALA A 128 5.32 6.63 0.53
N CYS A 129 4.31 6.38 -0.31
CA CYS A 129 4.48 5.60 -1.54
C CYS A 129 5.39 6.31 -2.56
N LEU A 130 5.33 7.64 -2.66
CA LEU A 130 6.23 8.42 -3.51
C LEU A 130 7.70 8.29 -3.08
N VAL A 131 7.97 8.33 -1.77
CA VAL A 131 9.33 8.08 -1.25
C VAL A 131 9.80 6.68 -1.64
N THR A 132 8.94 5.66 -1.52
CA THR A 132 9.25 4.31 -1.97
C THR A 132 9.57 4.27 -3.46
N ALA A 133 8.77 4.92 -4.30
CA ALA A 133 9.01 5.01 -5.74
C ALA A 133 10.34 5.69 -6.08
N ARG A 134 10.72 6.75 -5.35
CA ARG A 134 12.03 7.40 -5.48
C ARG A 134 13.17 6.43 -5.15
N HIS A 135 13.05 5.65 -4.09
CA HIS A 135 14.03 4.65 -3.71
C HIS A 135 14.16 3.52 -4.75
N ILE A 136 13.05 3.08 -5.35
CA ILE A 136 13.07 2.12 -6.46
C ILE A 136 13.88 2.69 -7.62
N ARG A 137 13.61 3.95 -8.00
CA ARG A 137 14.33 4.63 -9.09
C ARG A 137 15.83 4.75 -8.83
N MET A 138 16.24 4.96 -7.58
CA MET A 138 17.66 5.06 -7.19
C MET A 138 18.35 3.70 -7.01
N GLY A 139 17.62 2.58 -7.09
CA GLY A 139 18.17 1.26 -6.78
C GLY A 139 18.40 1.02 -5.28
N CYS A 140 17.77 1.83 -4.41
CA CYS A 140 17.89 1.78 -2.95
C CYS A 140 16.57 1.36 -2.30
N SER A 141 15.88 0.38 -2.88
CA SER A 141 14.63 -0.19 -2.37
C SER A 141 14.84 -1.63 -1.89
N ARG A 142 13.91 -2.11 -1.06
CA ARG A 142 13.86 -3.49 -0.59
C ARG A 142 12.51 -4.12 -0.93
N SER A 143 12.53 -5.41 -1.26
CA SER A 143 11.32 -6.21 -1.39
C SER A 143 11.06 -7.01 -0.12
N LEU A 144 9.82 -7.00 0.34
CA LEU A 144 9.29 -7.90 1.36
C LEU A 144 8.62 -9.09 0.68
N GLY A 145 8.69 -10.26 1.33
CA GLY A 145 8.22 -11.53 0.76
C GLY A 145 9.36 -12.54 0.63
N ARG A 146 9.02 -13.74 0.16
CA ARG A 146 10.04 -14.77 -0.11
C ARG A 146 10.72 -14.45 -1.44
N ALA A 147 12.05 -14.37 -1.42
CA ALA A 147 12.84 -14.07 -2.61
C ALA A 147 12.54 -15.07 -3.74
N GLY A 148 12.25 -14.55 -4.93
CA GLY A 148 11.94 -15.33 -6.13
C GLY A 148 10.61 -16.08 -6.08
N GLN A 149 9.75 -15.84 -5.08
CA GLN A 149 8.42 -16.42 -5.07
C GLN A 149 7.58 -15.78 -6.17
N GLU A 150 7.04 -16.63 -7.03
CA GLU A 150 6.14 -16.23 -8.11
C GLU A 150 4.75 -16.80 -7.88
N ASP A 151 3.74 -16.10 -8.40
CA ASP A 151 2.37 -16.58 -8.43
C ASP A 151 2.09 -17.44 -9.69
N ALA A 152 0.84 -17.89 -9.84
CA ALA A 152 0.42 -18.70 -10.99
C ALA A 152 0.51 -17.99 -12.36
N LYS A 153 0.74 -16.67 -12.41
CA LYS A 153 1.00 -15.89 -13.63
C LYS A 153 2.49 -15.60 -13.84
N GLY A 154 3.36 -16.10 -12.95
CA GLY A 154 4.79 -15.80 -12.97
C GLY A 154 5.13 -14.39 -12.49
N LEU A 155 4.21 -13.71 -11.79
CA LEU A 155 4.47 -12.41 -11.18
C LEU A 155 5.16 -12.63 -9.84
N LEU A 156 6.21 -11.85 -9.56
CA LEU A 156 6.86 -11.85 -8.26
C LEU A 156 5.88 -11.41 -7.17
N MET A 157 5.82 -12.17 -6.08
CA MET A 157 5.00 -11.87 -4.91
C MET A 157 5.81 -11.01 -3.94
N GLU A 158 5.73 -9.69 -4.09
CA GLU A 158 6.52 -8.75 -3.31
C GLU A 158 5.76 -7.46 -2.96
N ILE A 159 6.06 -6.91 -1.78
CA ILE A 159 5.74 -5.52 -1.44
C ILE A 159 7.07 -4.77 -1.39
N VAL A 160 7.20 -3.73 -2.20
CA VAL A 160 8.42 -2.92 -2.26
C VAL A 160 8.33 -1.78 -1.25
N THR A 161 9.46 -1.51 -0.58
CA THR A 161 9.62 -0.43 0.40
C THR A 161 10.98 0.26 0.21
N CYS A 162 11.15 1.44 0.81
CA CYS A 162 12.43 2.15 0.83
C CYS A 162 13.52 1.37 1.59
N ASP A 163 14.79 1.52 1.23
CA ASP A 163 15.91 1.06 2.05
C ASP A 163 16.60 2.26 2.72
N THR A 164 16.37 2.42 4.02
CA THR A 164 16.88 3.55 4.82
C THR A 164 18.34 3.39 5.25
N ARG A 165 19.00 2.27 4.88
CA ARG A 165 20.45 2.10 5.07
C ARG A 165 21.27 2.90 4.06
N PHE A 166 20.66 3.25 2.93
CA PHE A 166 21.24 4.14 1.94
C PHE A 166 20.75 5.56 2.24
N LYS A 167 21.62 6.36 2.87
CA LYS A 167 21.38 7.80 3.00
C LYS A 167 21.57 8.40 1.61
N THR A 168 20.55 9.09 1.10
CA THR A 168 20.68 10.05 -0.01
C THR A 168 21.54 11.22 0.38
#